data_AF-B7UUG5-F1
#
_entry.id   AF-B7UUG5-F1
#
_cell.length_a   1.000
_cell.length_b   1.000
_cell.length_c   1.000
_cell.angle_alpha   90.00
_cell.angle_beta   90.00
_cell.angle_gamma   90.00
#
_symmetry.space_group_name_H-M   'P 1'
#
loop_
_entity.id
_entity.type
_entity.pdbx_description
1 polymer ?
#
loop_
_entity_poly.entity_id
_entity_poly.type
_entity_poly.pdbx_seq_one_letter_code
_entity_poly.pdbx_strand_id
1 'polypeptide(L)'
;DSSLTQAISTLRKMLKDSTKSPEFVKTVPKRGYQLICSVERLSPLSSEAALTDVDAQEEENEAPVVDLEQFAEPTAETKAETAVEQAPTAQPLKSAPAQKNTNWLFRIIVLVALLLPVGVLMLTNPAESQFRQIGEYHNVPVMTPINHPQLNNWLPSIEQCIQRYVEHHAAESSPVEV
;
A
#
# COMPACT_ATOMS: atom_id res chain seq x y z
N ASP A 1 11.47 8.98 -3.42
CA ASP A 1 10.64 9.97 -2.68
C ASP A 1 9.14 9.95 -3.00
N SER A 2 8.72 9.67 -4.23
CA SER A 2 7.27 9.69 -4.58
C SER A 2 6.42 8.73 -3.75
N SER A 3 6.89 7.50 -3.50
CA SER A 3 6.14 6.46 -2.78
C SER A 3 5.84 6.83 -1.32
N LEU A 4 6.80 7.43 -0.60
CA LEU A 4 6.63 7.85 0.79
C LEU A 4 5.56 8.95 0.91
N THR A 5 5.67 10.00 0.08
CA THR A 5 4.72 11.11 0.07
C THR A 5 3.31 10.64 -0.26
N GLN A 6 3.18 9.68 -1.18
CA GLN A 6 1.90 9.04 -1.51
C GLN A 6 1.34 8.25 -0.33
N ALA A 7 2.17 7.44 0.35
CA ALA A 7 1.75 6.67 1.52
C ALA A 7 1.25 7.58 2.64
N ILE A 8 1.96 8.67 2.95
CA ILE A 8 1.53 9.65 3.96
C ILE A 8 0.23 10.35 3.53
N SER A 9 0.08 10.68 2.24
CA SER A 9 -1.14 11.29 1.72
C SER A 9 -2.35 10.35 1.86
N THR A 10 -2.16 9.06 1.58
CA THR A 10 -3.20 8.04 1.77
C THR A 10 -3.55 7.87 3.24
N LEU A 11 -2.54 7.76 4.12
CA LEU A 11 -2.75 7.62 5.56
C LEU A 11 -3.55 8.81 6.14
N ARG A 12 -3.17 10.05 5.79
CA ARG A 12 -3.91 11.25 6.20
C ARG A 12 -5.36 11.25 5.73
N LYS A 13 -5.64 10.78 4.51
CA LYS A 13 -7.02 10.65 4.01
C LYS A 13 -7.83 9.62 4.81
N MET A 14 -7.22 8.48 5.15
CA MET A 14 -7.90 7.43 5.92
C MET A 14 -8.22 7.86 7.35
N LEU A 15 -7.29 8.59 7.98
CA LEU A 15 -7.46 9.13 9.34
C LEU A 15 -8.21 10.47 9.36
N LYS A 16 -8.57 11.03 8.20
CA LYS A 16 -9.14 12.38 8.04
C LYS A 16 -8.27 13.49 8.67
N ASP A 17 -6.95 13.28 8.66
CA ASP A 17 -5.95 14.17 9.26
C ASP A 17 -5.67 15.37 8.34
N SER A 18 -5.72 16.58 8.92
CA SER A 18 -5.51 17.83 8.20
C SER A 18 -4.03 18.20 8.12
N THR A 19 -3.59 18.75 6.98
CA THR A 19 -2.20 19.22 6.83
C THR A 19 -1.94 20.57 7.52
N LYS A 20 -3.00 21.32 7.81
CA LYS A 20 -2.92 22.63 8.49
C LYS A 20 -2.99 22.50 10.00
N SER A 21 -3.72 21.49 10.48
CA SER A 21 -3.94 21.19 11.89
C SER A 21 -3.76 19.68 12.12
N PRO A 22 -2.51 19.19 12.14
CA PRO A 22 -2.24 17.75 12.20
C PRO A 22 -2.52 17.21 13.61
N GLU A 23 -3.27 16.12 13.68
CA GLU A 23 -3.53 15.35 14.90
C GLU A 23 -2.73 14.05 14.95
N PHE A 24 -2.41 13.49 13.77
CA PHE A 24 -1.75 12.19 13.67
C PHE A 24 -0.34 12.29 13.07
N VAL A 25 -0.16 13.04 11.98
CA VAL A 25 1.12 13.11 11.26
C VAL A 25 1.60 14.55 11.07
N LYS A 26 2.75 14.91 11.64
CA LYS A 26 3.40 16.22 11.48
C LYS A 26 4.52 16.19 10.45
N THR A 27 4.54 17.17 9.54
CA THR A 27 5.65 17.41 8.60
C THR A 27 6.68 18.34 9.20
N VAL A 28 7.96 17.95 9.16
CA VAL A 28 9.10 18.75 9.62
C VAL A 28 10.01 19.07 8.42
N PRO A 29 10.25 20.36 8.12
CA PRO A 29 11.08 20.77 6.99
C PRO A 29 12.46 20.12 7.02
N LYS A 30 12.90 19.57 5.88
CA LYS A 30 14.21 18.89 5.70
C LYS A 30 14.45 17.67 6.60
N ARG A 31 13.44 17.23 7.37
CA ARG A 31 13.53 16.10 8.31
C ARG A 31 12.53 14.99 8.02
N GLY A 32 11.36 15.32 7.47
CA GLY A 32 10.37 14.33 7.02
C GLY A 32 9.09 14.35 7.86
N TYR A 33 8.57 13.18 8.22
CA TYR A 33 7.27 13.01 8.87
C TYR A 33 7.44 12.45 10.29
N GLN A 34 6.60 12.88 11.22
CA GLN A 34 6.58 12.43 12.61
C GLN A 34 5.15 12.06 13.02
N LEU A 35 4.99 10.90 13.67
CA LEU A 35 3.73 10.53 14.32
C LEU A 35 3.61 11.29 15.65
N ILE A 36 2.48 11.96 15.84
CA ILE A 36 2.20 12.80 17.01
C ILE A 36 1.02 12.28 17.85
N CYS A 37 0.43 11.15 17.46
CA CYS A 37 -0.62 10.47 18.22
C CYS A 37 -0.04 9.44 19.20
N SER A 38 -0.84 9.09 20.21
CA SER A 38 -0.57 7.95 21.09
C SER A 38 -0.73 6.64 20.31
N VAL A 39 0.22 5.72 20.47
CA VAL A 39 0.15 4.38 19.86
C VAL A 39 0.13 3.33 20.95
N GLU A 40 -0.87 2.46 20.88
CA GLU A 40 -0.98 1.30 21.76
C GLU A 40 -0.57 0.04 21.00
N ARG A 41 0.12 -0.87 21.69
CA ARG A 41 0.46 -2.18 21.13
C ARG A 41 -0.67 -3.12 21.44
N LEU A 42 -1.38 -3.58 20.40
CA LEU A 42 -2.34 -4.66 20.55
C LEU A 42 -1.56 -5.95 20.87
N SER A 43 -1.51 -6.32 22.15
CA SER A 43 -1.23 -7.70 22.53
C SER A 43 -2.40 -8.54 22.02
N PRO A 44 -2.17 -9.64 21.28
CA PRO A 44 -3.24 -10.44 20.69
C PRO A 44 -4.22 -11.07 21.71
N LEU A 45 -4.04 -10.82 23.02
CA LEU A 45 -4.90 -11.33 24.10
C LEU A 45 -5.77 -10.27 24.81
N SER A 46 -5.78 -8.99 24.41
CA SER A 46 -6.49 -7.92 25.17
C SER A 46 -7.63 -7.19 24.46
N SER A 47 -8.08 -7.66 23.30
CA SER A 47 -9.27 -7.08 22.63
C SER A 47 -10.59 -7.54 23.28
N GLU A 48 -10.85 -7.18 24.54
CA GLU A 48 -12.22 -7.17 25.12
C GLU A 48 -12.35 -6.28 26.38
N ALA A 49 -11.36 -5.44 26.72
CA ALA A 49 -11.40 -4.69 27.97
C ALA A 49 -10.88 -3.26 27.84
N ALA A 50 -11.52 -2.45 26.99
CA ALA A 50 -11.38 -0.98 27.06
C ALA A 50 -12.52 -0.27 26.31
N LEU A 51 -13.74 -0.33 26.85
CA LEU A 51 -14.81 0.63 26.55
C LEU A 51 -15.32 1.23 27.87
N THR A 52 -14.58 2.21 28.37
CA THR A 52 -14.91 3.17 29.43
C THR A 52 -13.65 4.04 29.52
N ASP A 53 -13.63 5.36 29.52
CA ASP A 53 -14.59 6.42 29.83
C ASP A 53 -13.80 7.70 29.51
N VAL A 54 -14.33 8.66 28.73
CA VAL A 54 -14.11 10.11 28.95
C VAL A 54 -15.28 10.88 28.33
N ASP A 55 -16.16 11.30 29.24
CA ASP A 55 -17.15 12.36 29.10
C ASP A 55 -16.48 13.76 29.13
N ALA A 56 -16.88 14.67 28.23
CA ALA A 56 -16.88 16.13 28.40
C ALA A 56 -17.41 16.85 27.12
N GLN A 57 -18.68 17.30 27.19
CA GLN A 57 -19.19 18.68 26.91
C GLN A 57 -18.59 19.48 25.73
N GLU A 58 -19.30 20.13 24.79
CA GLU A 58 -20.56 20.90 24.84
C GLU A 58 -21.08 21.20 23.39
N GLU A 59 -22.41 21.24 23.25
CA GLU A 59 -23.29 22.19 22.51
C GLU A 59 -22.65 23.40 21.80
N GLU A 60 -23.17 24.08 20.78
CA GLU A 60 -24.33 24.07 19.89
C GLU A 60 -24.06 25.25 18.92
N ASN A 61 -24.70 25.22 17.74
CA ASN A 61 -25.25 26.40 17.06
C ASN A 61 -24.52 27.12 15.90
N GLU A 62 -25.29 27.20 14.80
CA GLU A 62 -25.52 28.28 13.83
C GLU A 62 -24.38 28.95 13.01
N ALA A 63 -24.59 28.87 11.68
CA ALA A 63 -24.16 29.83 10.64
C ALA A 63 -24.89 31.21 10.83
N PRO A 64 -24.76 32.28 9.99
CA PRO A 64 -24.32 32.36 8.58
C PRO A 64 -23.69 33.72 8.12
N VAL A 65 -23.61 33.92 6.78
CA VAL A 65 -23.47 35.17 5.96
C VAL A 65 -22.15 35.96 6.04
N VAL A 66 -21.57 36.62 5.02
CA VAL A 66 -22.00 37.50 3.88
C VAL A 66 -20.74 37.65 2.97
N ASP A 67 -20.72 37.54 1.64
CA ASP A 67 -21.22 38.39 0.53
C ASP A 67 -20.06 39.02 -0.28
N LEU A 68 -20.38 39.51 -1.48
CA LEU A 68 -19.62 39.69 -2.72
C LEU A 68 -18.62 40.87 -2.75
N GLU A 69 -17.73 40.87 -3.75
CA GLU A 69 -17.38 41.98 -4.70
C GLU A 69 -15.98 41.67 -5.31
N GLN A 70 -15.79 41.41 -6.62
CA GLN A 70 -16.01 42.18 -7.86
C GLN A 70 -14.77 42.99 -8.31
N PHE A 71 -14.40 42.79 -9.61
CA PHE A 71 -13.57 43.65 -10.49
C PHE A 71 -12.06 43.71 -10.21
N ALA A 72 -11.13 43.86 -11.17
CA ALA A 72 -11.19 44.21 -12.58
C ALA A 72 -9.90 43.75 -13.30
N GLU A 73 -9.97 43.52 -14.60
CA GLU A 73 -8.84 43.58 -15.54
C GLU A 73 -8.12 44.94 -15.51
N PRO A 74 -6.88 45.01 -16.00
CA PRO A 74 -6.72 45.81 -17.21
C PRO A 74 -5.78 45.19 -18.26
N THR A 75 -6.24 45.36 -19.49
CA THR A 75 -5.52 45.39 -20.77
C THR A 75 -4.51 46.54 -20.85
N ALA A 76 -3.38 46.30 -21.53
CA ALA A 76 -2.67 47.26 -22.39
C ALA A 76 -1.67 46.45 -23.24
N GLU A 77 -1.92 46.29 -24.56
CA GLU A 77 -1.29 47.05 -25.66
C GLU A 77 0.18 46.64 -25.94
N THR A 78 0.74 46.58 -27.15
CA THR A 78 0.32 46.67 -28.55
C THR A 78 1.62 46.56 -29.38
N LYS A 79 1.54 45.96 -30.59
CA LYS A 79 2.46 46.10 -31.77
C LYS A 79 3.88 45.50 -31.69
N ALA A 80 4.50 44.99 -32.76
CA ALA A 80 4.23 45.11 -34.21
C ALA A 80 4.84 43.94 -35.01
N GLU A 81 4.23 43.63 -36.18
CA GLU A 81 4.80 43.49 -37.56
C GLU A 81 6.20 42.85 -37.76
N THR A 82 6.56 42.10 -38.82
CA THR A 82 5.97 41.65 -40.10
C THR A 82 7.07 40.83 -40.80
N ALA A 83 6.70 39.81 -41.62
CA ALA A 83 7.26 39.46 -42.96
C ALA A 83 7.32 37.92 -43.22
N VAL A 84 6.37 37.35 -44.00
CA VAL A 84 6.45 36.79 -45.40
C VAL A 84 7.50 35.64 -45.58
N GLU A 85 7.31 34.48 -46.24
CA GLU A 85 6.73 34.17 -47.57
C GLU A 85 6.95 32.64 -47.91
N GLN A 86 5.90 31.96 -48.41
CA GLN A 86 5.82 30.85 -49.42
C GLN A 86 6.20 29.35 -49.19
N ALA A 87 5.38 28.49 -49.83
CA ALA A 87 5.32 27.00 -49.91
C ALA A 87 5.71 26.48 -51.34
N PRO A 88 5.27 25.31 -51.90
CA PRO A 88 5.11 23.89 -51.48
C PRO A 88 5.82 22.90 -52.48
N THR A 89 5.78 21.56 -52.29
CA THR A 89 5.67 20.53 -53.39
C THR A 89 5.53 19.08 -52.87
N ALA A 90 4.70 18.30 -53.57
CA ALA A 90 4.21 16.94 -53.32
C ALA A 90 5.09 15.79 -53.85
N GLN A 91 4.82 14.55 -53.42
CA GLN A 91 4.81 13.34 -54.28
C GLN A 91 4.11 12.10 -53.64
N PRO A 92 3.55 11.16 -54.44
CA PRO A 92 2.55 10.17 -53.99
C PRO A 92 2.94 8.68 -54.21
N LEU A 93 1.97 7.79 -53.93
CA LEU A 93 1.76 6.39 -54.39
C LEU A 93 2.50 5.23 -53.69
N LYS A 94 1.73 4.30 -53.08
CA LYS A 94 1.66 2.89 -53.52
C LYS A 94 0.53 2.09 -52.87
N SER A 95 -0.11 1.27 -53.70
CA SER A 95 -1.26 0.39 -53.45
C SER A 95 -0.87 -1.07 -53.15
N ALA A 96 -1.87 -1.85 -52.71
CA ALA A 96 -2.02 -3.34 -52.75
C ALA A 96 -1.77 -4.15 -51.45
N PRO A 97 -2.24 -5.43 -51.33
CA PRO A 97 -3.56 -6.02 -51.65
C PRO A 97 -4.13 -7.03 -50.60
N ALA A 98 -5.39 -7.43 -50.79
CA ALA A 98 -6.10 -8.70 -50.50
C ALA A 98 -5.96 -9.42 -49.13
N GLN A 99 -7.01 -9.30 -48.30
CA GLN A 99 -7.24 -10.04 -47.05
C GLN A 99 -8.01 -11.36 -47.28
N LYS A 100 -7.44 -12.51 -46.92
CA LYS A 100 -8.21 -13.73 -46.58
C LYS A 100 -7.38 -14.73 -45.76
N ASN A 101 -7.46 -14.60 -44.43
CA ASN A 101 -7.18 -15.63 -43.40
C ASN A 101 -7.33 -15.07 -41.96
N THR A 102 -7.75 -13.81 -41.81
CA THR A 102 -7.87 -13.11 -40.54
C THR A 102 -8.80 -13.80 -39.54
N ASN A 103 -9.84 -14.52 -40.00
CA ASN A 103 -10.79 -15.17 -39.08
C ASN A 103 -10.21 -16.37 -38.32
N TRP A 104 -9.32 -17.16 -38.94
CA TRP A 104 -8.67 -18.28 -38.23
C TRP A 104 -7.54 -17.79 -37.33
N LEU A 105 -6.80 -16.78 -37.80
CA LEU A 105 -5.83 -16.05 -36.98
C LEU A 105 -6.52 -15.41 -35.77
N PHE A 106 -7.69 -14.78 -35.93
CA PHE A 106 -8.46 -14.22 -34.82
C PHE A 106 -8.90 -15.29 -33.82
N ARG A 107 -9.33 -16.47 -34.29
CA ARG A 107 -9.70 -17.59 -33.39
C ARG A 107 -8.50 -18.10 -32.60
N ILE A 108 -7.34 -18.24 -33.23
CA ILE A 108 -6.09 -18.61 -32.54
C ILE A 108 -5.70 -17.52 -31.53
N ILE A 109 -5.76 -16.25 -31.92
CA ILE A 109 -5.45 -15.11 -31.04
C ILE A 109 -6.37 -15.09 -29.83
N VAL A 110 -7.68 -15.31 -30.00
CA VAL A 110 -8.65 -15.37 -28.89
C VAL A 110 -8.39 -16.58 -27.99
N LEU A 111 -8.08 -17.74 -28.57
CA LEU A 111 -7.76 -18.95 -27.80
C LEU A 111 -6.48 -18.76 -27.00
N VAL A 112 -5.42 -18.22 -27.62
CA VAL A 112 -4.17 -17.89 -26.93
C VAL A 112 -4.39 -16.82 -25.86
N ALA A 113 -5.19 -15.79 -26.13
CA ALA A 113 -5.52 -14.75 -25.16
C ALA A 113 -6.29 -15.29 -23.93
N LEU A 114 -7.09 -16.35 -24.10
CA LEU A 114 -7.78 -17.03 -23.01
C LEU A 114 -6.88 -18.06 -22.30
N LEU A 115 -6.02 -18.75 -23.05
CA LEU A 115 -5.17 -19.82 -22.53
C LEU A 115 -3.95 -19.26 -21.81
N LEU A 116 -3.41 -18.11 -22.23
CA LEU A 116 -2.28 -17.45 -21.60
C LEU A 116 -2.53 -17.14 -20.10
N PRO A 117 -3.62 -16.48 -19.68
CA PRO A 117 -3.88 -16.25 -18.26
C PRO A 117 -4.10 -17.57 -17.49
N VAL A 118 -4.76 -18.57 -18.08
CA VAL A 118 -4.94 -19.88 -17.44
C VAL A 118 -3.61 -20.61 -17.27
N GLY A 119 -2.73 -20.54 -18.27
CA GLY A 119 -1.39 -21.09 -18.24
C GLY A 119 -0.50 -20.38 -17.22
N VAL A 120 -0.61 -19.05 -17.11
CA VAL A 120 0.07 -18.28 -16.06
C VAL A 120 -0.43 -18.73 -14.68
N LEU A 121 -1.74 -18.83 -14.47
CA LEU A 121 -2.31 -19.26 -13.19
C LEU A 121 -1.91 -20.69 -12.80
N MET A 122 -1.78 -21.61 -13.76
CA MET A 122 -1.33 -22.98 -13.53
C MET A 122 0.18 -23.09 -13.29
N LEU A 123 0.99 -22.21 -13.92
CA LEU A 123 2.45 -22.23 -13.79
C LEU A 123 2.96 -21.39 -12.61
N THR A 124 2.16 -20.45 -12.12
CA THR A 124 2.41 -19.76 -10.85
C THR A 124 2.11 -20.71 -9.70
N ASN A 125 3.03 -21.63 -9.44
CA ASN A 125 3.11 -22.30 -8.14
C ASN A 125 3.36 -21.20 -7.09
N PRO A 126 2.51 -21.08 -6.06
CA PRO A 126 2.83 -20.22 -4.93
C PRO A 126 4.14 -20.72 -4.32
N ALA A 127 5.06 -19.80 -3.99
CA ALA A 127 6.30 -20.16 -3.33
C ALA A 127 5.98 -20.81 -1.98
N GLU A 128 6.11 -22.13 -1.89
CA GLU A 128 5.95 -22.87 -0.64
C GLU A 128 6.95 -22.34 0.39
N SER A 129 6.45 -21.87 1.53
CA SER A 129 7.27 -21.45 2.66
C SER A 129 7.89 -22.70 3.28
N GLN A 130 9.08 -23.08 2.84
CA GLN A 130 9.79 -24.20 3.41
C GLN A 130 10.39 -23.78 4.76
N PHE A 131 10.05 -24.53 5.81
CA PHE A 131 10.57 -24.36 7.16
C PHE A 131 11.59 -25.46 7.49
N ARG A 132 12.63 -25.11 8.23
CA ARG A 132 13.65 -26.00 8.78
C ARG A 132 13.49 -26.06 10.30
N GLN A 133 13.47 -27.28 10.83
CA GLN A 133 13.51 -27.52 12.28
C GLN A 133 14.90 -27.19 12.82
N ILE A 134 14.96 -26.32 13.82
CA ILE A 134 16.21 -25.92 14.49
C ILE A 134 16.44 -26.65 15.80
N GLY A 135 15.39 -27.21 16.42
CA GLY A 135 15.46 -27.99 17.65
C GLY A 135 14.08 -28.48 18.09
N GLU A 136 14.07 -29.28 19.15
CA GLU A 136 12.85 -29.73 19.83
C GLU A 136 13.04 -29.51 21.33
N TYR A 137 12.16 -28.73 21.93
CA TYR A 137 12.22 -28.41 23.36
C TYR A 137 10.86 -28.74 24.00
N HIS A 138 10.86 -29.55 25.05
CA HIS A 138 9.62 -29.98 25.73
C HIS A 138 8.57 -30.60 24.79
N ASN A 139 9.03 -31.37 23.80
CA ASN A 139 8.19 -32.00 22.77
C ASN A 139 7.50 -31.01 21.81
N VAL A 140 7.97 -29.75 21.77
CA VAL A 140 7.56 -28.70 20.83
C VAL A 140 8.69 -28.47 19.82
N PRO A 141 8.47 -28.78 18.53
CA PRO A 141 9.45 -28.50 17.49
C PRO A 141 9.50 -27.00 17.19
N VAL A 142 10.71 -26.46 17.12
CA VAL A 142 10.95 -25.06 16.75
C VAL A 142 11.37 -24.98 15.29
N MET A 143 10.63 -24.23 14.50
CA MET A 143 10.72 -24.12 13.06
C MET A 143 11.14 -22.72 12.63
N THR A 144 11.97 -22.62 11.59
CA THR A 144 12.37 -21.34 11.01
C THR A 144 12.39 -21.41 9.49
N PRO A 145 12.07 -20.32 8.75
CA PRO A 145 12.16 -20.33 7.29
C PRO A 145 13.58 -20.66 6.83
N ILE A 146 13.73 -21.46 5.76
CA ILE A 146 15.06 -21.89 5.27
C ILE A 146 16.01 -20.71 4.99
N ASN A 147 15.48 -19.56 4.59
CA ASN A 147 16.27 -18.38 4.23
C ASN A 147 16.61 -17.46 5.43
N HIS A 148 16.34 -17.89 6.66
CA HIS A 148 16.63 -17.10 7.86
C HIS A 148 18.07 -17.37 8.38
N PRO A 149 18.82 -16.36 8.85
CA PRO A 149 20.14 -16.56 9.48
C PRO A 149 20.05 -17.46 10.72
N GLN A 150 21.18 -18.02 11.19
CA GLN A 150 21.18 -18.93 12.35
C GLN A 150 20.76 -18.22 13.66
N LEU A 151 19.84 -18.81 14.43
CA LEU A 151 19.33 -18.26 15.70
C LEU A 151 20.13 -18.72 16.95
N ASN A 152 21.37 -19.20 16.81
CA ASN A 152 22.11 -19.84 17.91
C ASN A 152 22.14 -19.00 19.21
N ASN A 153 22.27 -17.67 19.08
CA ASN A 153 22.30 -16.76 20.24
C ASN A 153 20.93 -16.59 20.94
N TRP A 154 19.84 -16.89 20.24
CA TRP A 154 18.47 -16.72 20.70
C TRP A 154 17.84 -18.03 21.18
N LEU A 155 18.41 -19.18 20.83
CA LEU A 155 17.99 -20.50 21.31
C LEU A 155 17.71 -20.55 22.82
N PRO A 156 18.60 -20.06 23.73
CA PRO A 156 18.32 -20.13 25.17
C PRO A 156 17.10 -19.29 25.58
N SER A 157 16.87 -18.16 24.90
CA SER A 157 15.70 -17.30 25.15
C SER A 157 14.42 -17.95 24.63
N ILE A 158 14.48 -18.61 23.47
CA ILE A 158 13.36 -19.37 22.90
C ILE A 158 12.99 -20.53 23.82
N GLU A 159 13.98 -21.29 24.29
CA GLU A 159 13.78 -22.38 25.26
C GLU A 159 13.11 -21.88 26.54
N GLN A 160 13.61 -20.79 27.13
CA GLN A 160 13.01 -20.21 28.33
C GLN A 160 11.57 -19.71 28.11
N CYS A 161 11.28 -19.20 26.91
CA CYS A 161 9.95 -18.77 26.52
C CYS A 161 8.98 -19.97 26.44
N ILE A 162 9.38 -21.03 25.74
CA ILE A 162 8.61 -22.27 25.61
C ILE A 162 8.39 -22.90 26.99
N GLN A 163 9.43 -22.94 27.82
CA GLN A 163 9.34 -23.48 29.17
C GLN A 163 8.30 -22.73 30.02
N ARG A 164 8.37 -21.39 30.08
CA ARG A 164 7.35 -20.60 30.80
C ARG A 164 5.96 -20.79 30.23
N TYR A 165 5.85 -20.89 28.91
CA TYR A 165 4.55 -21.09 28.27
C TYR A 165 3.93 -22.43 28.71
N VAL A 166 4.69 -23.52 28.65
CA VAL A 166 4.24 -24.86 29.04
C VAL A 166 3.93 -24.95 30.55
N GLU A 167 4.70 -24.28 31.41
CA GLU A 167 4.44 -24.24 32.86
C GLU A 167 3.13 -23.54 33.22
N HIS A 168 2.72 -22.53 32.42
CA HIS A 168 1.55 -21.69 32.70
C HIS A 168 0.28 -22.08 31.92
N HIS A 169 0.36 -22.98 30.93
CA HIS A 169 -0.76 -23.38 30.09
C HIS A 169 -1.04 -24.89 30.25
N ALA A 170 -2.31 -25.26 30.34
CA ALA A 170 -2.72 -26.67 30.47
C ALA A 170 -2.33 -27.47 29.22
N ALA A 171 -2.13 -28.79 29.38
CA ALA A 171 -1.63 -29.67 28.32
C ALA A 171 -2.49 -29.68 27.02
N GLU A 172 -3.78 -29.34 27.09
CA GLU A 172 -4.64 -29.21 25.90
C GLU A 172 -4.34 -27.94 25.07
N SER A 173 -3.58 -26.99 25.63
CA SER A 173 -3.19 -25.72 24.99
C SER A 173 -1.68 -25.62 24.72
N SER A 174 -0.95 -26.73 24.80
CA SER A 174 0.46 -26.75 24.42
C SER A 174 0.63 -26.45 22.92
N PRO A 175 1.63 -25.65 22.52
CA PRO A 175 1.84 -25.32 21.12
C PRO A 175 2.32 -26.54 20.35
N VAL A 176 1.81 -26.73 19.12
CA VAL A 176 2.17 -27.86 18.25
C VAL A 176 3.49 -27.61 17.52
N GLU A 177 3.79 -26.36 17.18
CA GLU A 177 5.04 -25.89 16.56
C GLU A 177 5.23 -24.40 16.84
N VAL A 178 6.48 -23.92 16.88
CA VAL A 178 6.86 -22.51 17.17
C VAL A 178 7.87 -22.00 16.17
#